data_AF-A0A345BJM3-F1
#
_entry.id   AF-A0A345BJM3-F1
#
_cell.length_a   1.000
_cell.length_b   1.000
_cell.length_c   1.000
_cell.angle_alpha   90.00
_cell.angle_beta   90.00
_cell.angle_gamma   90.00
#
_symmetry.space_group_name_H-M   'P 1'
#
loop_
_entity.id
_entity.type
_entity.pdbx_description
1 polymer ?
#
loop_
_entity_poly.entity_id
_entity_poly.type
_entity_poly.pdbx_seq_one_letter_code
_entity_poly.pdbx_strand_id
1 'polypeptide(L)'
;DGKYGFSDPLTFNSVVELINHYRNESLAQYNPKLDVKLLYPVSKYQQDQVVKEDSIEAVGKKLHEYNTQFQEKSREYDRLYEDYTRTSQEIQMKRTAIEAFNETIKIFEEQCQTQERYSKEYIEKFKREGNEKEIQRIMHNYEKLKSRISEIVDSRRRLEEDLKKQAAEYREIDKRMNSIKP
;
A
#
# COMPACT_ATOMS: atom_id res chain seq x y z
N ASP A 1 45.14 -16.37 -33.49
CA ASP A 1 45.91 -16.55 -32.24
C ASP A 1 45.21 -17.31 -31.13
N GLY A 2 43.88 -17.53 -31.15
CA GLY A 2 43.22 -18.50 -30.25
C GLY A 2 43.36 -18.20 -28.75
N LYS A 3 43.73 -16.97 -28.39
CA LYS A 3 43.89 -16.49 -27.02
C LYS A 3 42.61 -15.82 -26.53
N TYR A 4 42.43 -15.80 -25.21
CA TYR A 4 41.28 -15.24 -24.52
C TYR A 4 41.75 -14.32 -23.39
N GLY A 5 40.92 -13.34 -23.02
CA GLY A 5 41.24 -12.32 -22.02
C GLY A 5 40.21 -11.19 -22.07
N PHE A 6 40.25 -10.29 -21.10
CA PHE A 6 39.30 -9.16 -21.02
C PHE A 6 39.74 -7.94 -21.83
N SER A 7 41.05 -7.74 -21.99
CA SER A 7 41.64 -6.69 -22.82
C SER A 7 42.98 -7.16 -23.40
N ASP A 8 43.45 -6.50 -24.45
CA ASP A 8 44.76 -6.80 -25.02
C ASP A 8 45.91 -6.45 -24.06
N PRO A 9 46.98 -7.27 -24.02
CA PRO A 9 47.16 -8.51 -24.77
C PRO A 9 46.39 -9.70 -24.16
N LEU A 10 45.77 -10.54 -24.99
CA LEU A 10 45.05 -11.74 -24.54
C LEU A 10 46.03 -12.83 -24.08
N THR A 11 45.98 -13.21 -22.80
CA THR A 11 46.99 -14.07 -22.16
C THR A 11 46.60 -15.54 -22.02
N PHE A 12 45.32 -15.88 -22.01
CA PHE A 12 44.84 -17.24 -21.71
C PHE A 12 44.65 -18.09 -22.97
N ASN A 13 44.87 -19.40 -22.88
CA ASN A 13 44.73 -20.33 -24.03
C ASN A 13 43.30 -20.85 -24.18
N SER A 14 42.45 -20.69 -23.17
CA SER A 14 41.04 -21.05 -23.23
C SER A 14 40.21 -20.22 -22.23
N VAL A 15 38.89 -20.18 -22.45
CA VAL A 15 37.95 -19.60 -21.49
C VAL A 15 37.93 -20.39 -20.17
N VAL A 16 38.15 -21.71 -20.20
CA VAL A 16 38.19 -22.53 -18.98
C VAL A 16 39.38 -22.13 -18.09
N GLU A 17 40.54 -21.91 -18.70
CA GLU A 17 41.75 -21.43 -18.02
C GLU A 17 41.53 -20.05 -17.42
N LEU A 18 40.98 -19.12 -18.20
CA LEU A 18 40.62 -17.76 -17.74
C LEU A 18 39.69 -17.79 -16.52
N ILE A 19 38.61 -18.56 -16.57
CA ILE A 19 37.64 -18.64 -15.47
C ILE A 19 38.28 -19.30 -14.25
N ASN A 20 38.99 -20.41 -14.42
CA ASN A 20 39.64 -21.11 -13.30
C ASN A 20 40.76 -20.28 -12.65
N HIS A 21 41.47 -19.44 -13.41
CA HIS A 21 42.41 -18.47 -12.86
C HIS A 21 41.70 -17.54 -11.87
N TYR A 22 40.64 -16.86 -12.32
CA TYR A 22 39.90 -15.92 -11.46
C TYR A 22 38.95 -16.58 -10.44
N ARG A 23 38.83 -17.92 -10.42
CA ARG A 23 38.28 -18.64 -9.27
C ARG A 23 39.23 -18.60 -8.07
N ASN A 24 40.53 -18.67 -8.32
CA ASN A 24 41.57 -18.71 -7.29
C ASN A 24 42.19 -17.34 -7.03
N GLU A 25 42.28 -16.50 -8.06
CA GLU A 25 42.90 -15.17 -8.05
C GLU A 25 41.85 -14.05 -8.14
N SER A 26 42.14 -12.91 -7.51
CA SER A 26 41.22 -11.76 -7.51
C SER A 26 41.18 -11.09 -8.89
N LEU A 27 39.99 -10.66 -9.32
CA LEU A 27 39.80 -9.80 -10.49
C LEU A 27 40.47 -8.43 -10.32
N ALA A 28 40.93 -8.07 -9.11
CA ALA A 28 41.75 -6.89 -8.86
C ALA A 28 43.03 -6.85 -9.72
N GLN A 29 43.56 -8.01 -10.11
CA GLN A 29 44.69 -8.13 -11.05
C GLN A 29 44.39 -7.53 -12.42
N TYR A 30 43.12 -7.52 -12.81
CA TYR A 30 42.65 -6.90 -14.04
C TYR A 30 42.14 -5.47 -13.81
N ASN A 31 41.31 -5.29 -12.77
CA ASN A 31 40.74 -3.99 -12.43
C ASN A 31 40.68 -3.85 -10.90
N PRO A 32 41.45 -2.92 -10.29
CA PRO A 32 41.49 -2.73 -8.84
C PRO A 32 40.14 -2.46 -8.17
N LYS A 33 39.11 -2.02 -8.92
CA LYS A 33 37.75 -1.84 -8.39
C LYS A 33 36.98 -3.15 -8.18
N LEU A 34 37.46 -4.26 -8.72
CA LEU A 34 36.84 -5.57 -8.66
C LEU A 34 37.68 -6.52 -7.79
N ASP A 35 37.88 -6.18 -6.52
CA ASP A 35 38.55 -7.07 -5.57
C ASP A 35 37.64 -8.20 -5.11
N VAL A 36 37.33 -9.09 -6.06
CA VAL A 36 36.44 -10.24 -5.90
C VAL A 36 36.95 -11.42 -6.72
N LYS A 37 36.61 -12.64 -6.30
CA LYS A 37 36.91 -13.89 -6.99
C LYS A 37 35.64 -14.53 -7.54
N LEU A 38 35.77 -15.41 -8.53
CA LEU A 38 34.66 -16.15 -9.13
C LEU A 38 34.24 -17.35 -8.25
N LEU A 39 33.74 -17.08 -7.04
CA LEU A 39 33.55 -18.10 -5.99
C LEU A 39 32.39 -19.07 -6.26
N TYR A 40 31.28 -18.58 -6.80
CA TYR A 40 30.01 -19.34 -6.85
C TYR A 40 29.54 -19.55 -8.29
N PRO A 41 29.98 -20.63 -8.96
CA PRO A 41 29.52 -20.92 -10.31
C PRO A 41 28.05 -21.35 -10.31
N VAL A 42 27.24 -20.73 -11.18
CA VAL A 42 25.88 -21.20 -11.46
C VAL A 42 25.98 -22.40 -12.41
N SER A 43 25.63 -23.59 -11.90
CA SER A 43 25.78 -24.85 -12.63
C SER A 43 24.57 -25.11 -13.52
N LYS A 44 24.81 -25.48 -14.78
CA LYS A 44 23.73 -25.99 -15.67
C LYS A 44 23.12 -27.31 -15.17
N TYR A 45 23.82 -28.03 -14.30
CA TYR A 45 23.37 -29.28 -13.67
C TYR A 45 22.64 -29.04 -12.34
N GLN A 46 22.38 -27.78 -11.98
CA GLN A 46 21.65 -27.48 -10.75
C GLN A 46 20.22 -28.03 -10.79
N GLN A 47 19.59 -28.06 -11.97
CA GLN A 47 18.25 -28.63 -12.14
C GLN A 47 18.21 -30.14 -11.90
N ASP A 48 19.27 -30.86 -12.26
CA ASP A 48 19.40 -32.31 -12.05
C ASP A 48 19.44 -32.67 -10.54
N GLN A 49 19.72 -31.71 -9.66
CA GLN A 49 19.66 -31.89 -8.20
C GLN A 49 18.27 -31.60 -7.62
N VAL A 50 17.40 -30.93 -8.38
CA VAL A 50 16.08 -30.46 -7.94
C VAL A 50 14.96 -31.36 -8.49
N VAL A 51 15.08 -31.75 -9.76
CA VAL A 51 14.16 -32.69 -10.41
C VAL A 51 14.50 -34.09 -9.93
N LYS A 52 13.51 -34.80 -9.37
CA LYS A 52 13.72 -36.13 -8.74
C LYS A 52 13.20 -37.27 -9.61
N GLU A 53 12.61 -36.94 -10.75
CA GLU A 53 11.97 -37.88 -11.65
C GLU A 53 12.97 -38.45 -12.67
N ASP A 54 13.01 -39.77 -12.77
CA ASP A 54 14.00 -40.49 -13.60
C ASP A 54 13.60 -40.63 -15.08
N SER A 55 12.38 -40.20 -15.47
CA SER A 55 11.88 -40.33 -16.85
C SER A 55 11.37 -39.00 -17.41
N ILE A 56 11.60 -38.80 -18.72
CA ILE A 56 11.17 -37.60 -19.44
C ILE A 56 9.65 -37.39 -19.33
N GLU A 57 8.88 -38.47 -19.37
CA GLU A 57 7.42 -38.43 -19.23
C GLU A 57 6.99 -37.99 -17.82
N ALA A 58 7.63 -38.51 -16.78
CA ALA A 58 7.36 -38.12 -15.40
C ALA A 58 7.73 -36.65 -15.13
N VAL A 59 8.88 -36.19 -15.65
CA VAL A 59 9.30 -34.78 -15.60
C VAL A 59 8.28 -33.89 -16.32
N GLY A 60 7.84 -34.28 -17.52
CA GLY A 60 6.85 -33.53 -18.31
C GLY A 60 5.52 -33.38 -17.57
N LYS A 61 5.05 -34.44 -16.92
CA LYS A 61 3.85 -34.40 -16.07
C LYS A 61 4.02 -33.44 -14.89
N LYS A 62 5.15 -33.51 -14.19
CA LYS A 62 5.45 -32.62 -13.05
C LYS A 62 5.57 -31.16 -13.45
N LEU A 63 6.20 -30.89 -14.59
CA LEU A 63 6.27 -29.55 -15.16
C LEU A 63 4.87 -28.99 -15.41
N HIS A 64 3.97 -29.79 -15.99
CA HIS A 64 2.59 -29.38 -16.22
C HIS A 64 1.83 -29.12 -14.89
N GLU A 65 2.01 -29.99 -13.88
CA GLU A 65 1.43 -29.81 -12.55
C GLU A 65 1.91 -28.50 -11.88
N TYR A 66 3.22 -28.26 -11.84
CA TYR A 66 3.79 -27.04 -11.25
C TYR A 66 3.41 -25.79 -12.01
N ASN A 67 3.42 -25.83 -13.34
CA ASN A 67 2.97 -24.69 -14.15
C ASN A 67 1.50 -24.36 -13.88
N THR A 68 0.64 -25.37 -13.73
CA THR A 68 -0.77 -25.16 -13.39
C THR A 68 -0.92 -24.51 -12.01
N GLN A 69 -0.22 -25.02 -10.99
CA GLN A 69 -0.22 -24.44 -9.64
C GLN A 69 0.30 -23.00 -9.63
N PHE A 70 1.38 -22.72 -10.39
CA PHE A 70 1.92 -21.38 -10.54
C PHE A 70 0.90 -20.43 -11.17
N GLN A 71 0.22 -20.86 -12.25
CA GLN A 71 -0.81 -20.04 -12.89
C GLN A 71 -2.00 -19.78 -11.96
N GLU A 72 -2.41 -20.75 -11.16
CA GLU A 72 -3.46 -20.57 -10.16
C GLU A 72 -3.05 -19.52 -9.11
N LYS A 73 -1.84 -19.62 -8.56
CA LYS A 73 -1.30 -18.65 -7.61
C LYS A 73 -1.11 -17.26 -8.21
N SER A 74 -0.69 -17.17 -9.47
CA SER A 74 -0.58 -15.90 -10.19
C SER A 74 -1.96 -15.24 -10.35
N ARG A 75 -2.98 -15.99 -10.78
CA ARG A 75 -4.35 -15.45 -10.90
C ARG A 75 -4.95 -15.06 -9.55
N GLU A 76 -4.65 -15.81 -8.49
CA GLU A 76 -5.05 -15.48 -7.12
C GLU A 76 -4.41 -14.16 -6.68
N TYR A 77 -3.10 -14.00 -6.94
CA TYR A 77 -2.37 -12.78 -6.64
C TYR A 77 -2.91 -11.56 -7.39
N ASP A 78 -3.19 -11.69 -8.69
CA ASP A 78 -3.72 -10.60 -9.52
C ASP A 78 -5.06 -10.08 -8.97
N ARG A 79 -5.97 -10.99 -8.59
CA ARG A 79 -7.25 -10.62 -7.96
C ARG A 79 -7.06 -9.89 -6.63
N LEU A 80 -6.15 -10.37 -5.78
CA LEU A 80 -5.85 -9.70 -4.51
C LEU A 80 -5.23 -8.32 -4.74
N TYR A 81 -4.41 -8.16 -5.79
CA TYR A 81 -3.82 -6.88 -6.14
C TYR A 81 -4.86 -5.86 -6.64
N GLU A 82 -5.83 -6.31 -7.45
CA GLU A 82 -6.97 -5.50 -7.86
C GLU A 82 -7.79 -5.03 -6.65
N ASP A 83 -8.10 -5.95 -5.72
CA ASP A 83 -8.81 -5.62 -4.49
C ASP A 83 -8.00 -4.66 -3.61
N TYR A 84 -6.69 -4.88 -3.46
CA TYR A 84 -5.78 -4.03 -2.70
C TYR A 84 -5.79 -2.58 -3.21
N THR A 85 -5.64 -2.41 -4.52
CA THR A 85 -5.62 -1.08 -5.15
C THR A 85 -6.96 -0.37 -5.04
N ARG A 86 -8.07 -1.09 -5.26
CA ARG A 86 -9.43 -0.57 -5.07
C ARG A 86 -9.66 -0.13 -3.63
N THR A 87 -9.39 -0.99 -2.65
CA THR A 87 -9.55 -0.69 -1.22
C THR A 87 -8.66 0.48 -0.79
N SER A 88 -7.44 0.58 -1.33
CA SER A 88 -6.54 1.72 -1.06
C SER A 88 -7.12 3.05 -1.52
N GLN A 89 -7.69 3.09 -2.73
CA GLN A 89 -8.35 4.28 -3.27
C GLN A 89 -9.59 4.66 -2.44
N GLU A 90 -10.43 3.69 -2.08
CA GLU A 90 -11.61 3.92 -1.24
C GLU A 90 -11.24 4.45 0.15
N ILE A 91 -10.18 3.93 0.78
CA ILE A 91 -9.64 4.44 2.04
C ILE A 91 -9.26 5.92 1.90
N GLN A 92 -8.57 6.27 0.80
CA GLN A 92 -8.14 7.65 0.57
C GLN A 92 -9.35 8.57 0.37
N MET A 93 -10.36 8.15 -0.38
CA MET A 93 -11.61 8.90 -0.54
C MET A 93 -12.32 9.12 0.81
N LYS A 94 -12.40 8.09 1.66
CA LYS A 94 -13.00 8.21 3.00
C LYS A 94 -12.21 9.17 3.90
N ARG A 95 -10.88 9.17 3.84
CA ARG A 95 -10.04 10.14 4.59
C ARG A 95 -10.34 11.58 4.19
N THR A 96 -10.36 11.87 2.90
CA THR A 96 -10.70 13.22 2.40
C THR A 96 -12.14 13.61 2.76
N ALA A 97 -13.09 12.68 2.70
CA ALA A 97 -14.45 12.95 3.15
C ALA A 97 -14.54 13.26 4.65
N ILE A 98 -13.75 12.60 5.51
CA ILE A 98 -13.67 12.92 6.95
C ILE A 98 -13.10 14.32 7.17
N GLU A 99 -12.06 14.72 6.43
CA GLU A 99 -11.52 16.09 6.48
C GLU A 99 -12.58 17.12 6.07
N ALA A 100 -13.35 16.84 5.02
CA ALA A 100 -14.47 17.69 4.61
C ALA A 100 -15.57 17.78 5.68
N PHE A 101 -15.87 16.68 6.36
CA PHE A 101 -16.78 16.69 7.52
C PHE A 101 -16.23 17.54 8.67
N ASN A 102 -14.94 17.45 8.98
CA ASN A 102 -14.31 18.25 10.04
C ASN A 102 -14.41 19.75 9.74
N GLU A 103 -14.11 20.17 8.51
CA GLU A 103 -14.24 21.60 8.16
C GLU A 103 -15.71 22.05 8.15
N THR A 104 -16.64 21.18 7.73
CA THR A 104 -18.07 21.48 7.81
C THR A 104 -18.52 21.67 9.26
N ILE A 105 -18.13 20.77 10.17
CA ILE A 105 -18.46 20.87 11.60
C ILE A 105 -17.91 22.19 12.17
N LYS A 106 -16.66 22.53 11.86
CA LYS A 106 -16.02 23.77 12.30
C LYS A 106 -16.79 25.01 11.84
N ILE A 107 -17.21 25.08 10.57
CA ILE A 107 -18.04 26.19 10.07
C ILE A 107 -19.36 26.30 10.85
N PHE A 108 -20.01 25.18 11.15
CA PHE A 108 -21.25 25.20 11.94
C PHE A 108 -21.01 25.58 13.41
N GLU A 109 -19.88 25.18 14.01
CA GLU A 109 -19.49 25.61 15.35
C GLU A 109 -19.19 27.11 15.40
N GLU A 110 -18.50 27.65 14.40
CA GLU A 110 -18.30 29.10 14.22
C GLU A 110 -19.63 29.84 14.06
N GLN A 111 -20.61 29.23 13.37
CA GLN A 111 -21.96 29.77 13.26
C GLN A 111 -22.69 29.79 14.60
N CYS A 112 -22.52 28.76 15.45
CA CYS A 112 -23.04 28.76 16.82
C CYS A 112 -22.43 29.89 17.65
N GLN A 113 -21.10 30.06 17.60
CA GLN A 113 -20.41 31.12 18.34
C GLN A 113 -20.88 32.51 17.88
N THR A 114 -21.04 32.69 16.57
CA THR A 114 -21.56 33.92 15.97
C THR A 114 -22.97 34.21 16.49
N GLN A 115 -23.86 33.22 16.44
CA GLN A 115 -25.22 33.36 16.93
C GLN A 115 -25.25 33.69 18.43
N GLU A 116 -24.49 33.00 19.27
CA GLU A 116 -24.41 33.27 20.71
C GLU A 116 -23.93 34.69 21.01
N ARG A 117 -22.89 35.15 20.30
CA ARG A 117 -22.32 36.48 20.47
C ARG A 117 -23.34 37.59 20.16
N TYR A 118 -24.01 37.51 19.02
CA TYR A 118 -24.95 38.55 18.60
C TYR A 118 -26.29 38.43 19.31
N SER A 119 -26.83 37.23 19.48
CA SER A 119 -28.17 37.04 20.07
C SER A 119 -28.25 37.43 21.54
N LYS A 120 -27.14 37.41 22.30
CA LYS A 120 -27.14 37.73 23.72
C LYS A 120 -27.75 39.10 24.03
N GLU A 121 -27.27 40.14 23.36
CA GLU A 121 -27.76 41.51 23.57
C GLU A 121 -29.22 41.69 23.11
N TYR A 122 -29.60 41.08 21.99
CA TYR A 122 -30.98 41.11 21.49
C TYR A 122 -31.95 40.36 22.42
N ILE A 123 -31.56 39.18 22.93
CA ILE A 123 -32.35 38.40 23.88
C ILE A 123 -32.55 39.20 25.17
N GLU A 124 -31.50 39.83 25.70
CA GLU A 124 -31.62 40.69 26.87
C GLU A 124 -32.55 41.89 26.64
N LYS A 125 -32.47 42.51 25.46
CA LYS A 125 -33.39 43.59 25.06
C LYS A 125 -34.84 43.12 25.00
N PHE A 126 -35.12 42.03 24.27
CA PHE A 126 -36.48 41.50 24.13
C PHE A 126 -37.07 41.00 25.46
N LYS A 127 -36.22 40.52 26.38
CA LYS A 127 -36.65 40.20 27.76
C LYS A 127 -37.18 41.42 28.49
N ARG A 128 -36.50 42.58 28.39
CA ARG A 128 -36.94 43.84 29.01
C ARG A 128 -38.23 44.38 28.39
N GLU A 129 -38.40 44.17 27.09
CA GLU A 129 -39.60 44.59 26.34
C GLU A 129 -40.80 43.63 26.51
N GLY A 130 -40.63 42.49 27.20
CA GLY A 130 -41.67 41.46 27.33
C GLY A 130 -41.99 40.73 26.02
N ASN A 131 -41.11 40.81 25.02
CA ASN A 131 -41.33 40.22 23.69
C ASN A 131 -40.84 38.75 23.64
N GLU A 132 -41.54 37.86 24.35
CA GLU A 132 -41.18 36.44 24.40
C GLU A 132 -41.25 35.73 23.05
N LYS A 133 -42.13 36.19 22.14
CA LYS A 133 -42.27 35.59 20.80
C LYS A 133 -40.98 35.67 20.00
N GLU A 134 -40.22 36.76 20.12
CA GLU A 134 -38.98 36.92 19.38
C GLU A 134 -37.85 36.08 19.99
N ILE A 135 -37.80 35.98 21.32
CA ILE A 135 -36.85 35.10 22.02
C ILE A 135 -37.07 33.64 21.60
N GLN A 136 -38.33 33.19 21.54
CA GLN A 136 -38.66 31.83 21.10
C GLN A 136 -38.20 31.55 19.67
N ARG A 137 -38.32 32.51 18.74
CA ARG A 137 -37.83 32.35 17.36
C ARG A 137 -36.32 32.18 17.30
N ILE A 138 -35.58 32.99 18.08
CA ILE A 138 -34.12 32.92 18.16
C ILE A 138 -33.68 31.57 18.73
N MET A 139 -34.30 31.12 19.82
CA MET A 139 -34.00 29.84 20.45
C MET A 139 -34.33 28.65 19.54
N HIS A 140 -35.48 28.67 18.87
CA HIS A 140 -35.87 27.62 17.91
C HIS A 140 -34.88 27.52 16.75
N ASN A 141 -34.35 28.64 16.27
CA ASN A 141 -33.32 28.64 15.25
C ASN A 141 -31.99 28.06 15.77
N TYR A 142 -31.60 28.40 16.99
CA TYR A 142 -30.41 27.83 17.64
C TYR A 142 -30.52 26.32 17.82
N GLU A 143 -31.68 25.81 18.24
CA GLU A 143 -31.94 24.39 18.38
C GLU A 143 -31.82 23.65 17.04
N LYS A 144 -32.35 24.22 15.96
CA LYS A 144 -32.15 23.66 14.61
C LYS A 144 -30.69 23.61 14.20
N LEU A 145 -29.92 24.65 14.51
CA LEU A 145 -28.48 24.70 14.23
C LEU A 145 -27.73 23.59 14.99
N LYS A 146 -28.02 23.43 16.30
CA LYS A 146 -27.44 22.37 17.13
C LYS A 146 -27.85 20.97 16.66
N SER A 147 -29.12 20.76 16.31
CA SER A 147 -29.60 19.50 15.74
C SER A 147 -28.82 19.14 14.48
N ARG A 148 -28.62 20.12 13.58
CA ARG A 148 -27.88 19.89 12.34
C ARG A 148 -26.41 19.53 12.59
N ILE A 149 -25.76 20.17 13.56
CA ILE A 149 -24.38 19.81 13.96
C ILE A 149 -24.33 18.36 14.43
N SER A 150 -25.27 17.94 15.29
CA SER A 150 -25.33 16.56 15.80
C SER A 150 -25.43 15.54 14.65
N GLU A 151 -26.29 15.80 13.66
CA GLU A 151 -26.44 14.93 12.49
C GLU A 151 -25.14 14.79 11.67
N ILE A 152 -24.42 15.89 11.50
CA ILE A 152 -23.15 15.93 10.75
C ILE A 152 -22.07 15.17 11.53
N VAL A 153 -21.98 15.39 12.85
CA VAL A 153 -21.05 14.67 13.75
C VAL A 153 -21.32 13.17 13.71
N ASP A 154 -22.58 12.75 13.77
CA ASP A 154 -22.96 11.33 13.69
C ASP A 154 -22.61 10.73 12.32
N SER A 155 -22.79 11.50 11.24
CA SER A 155 -22.43 11.06 9.89
C SER A 155 -20.92 10.88 9.74
N ARG A 156 -20.11 11.81 10.27
CA ARG A 156 -18.65 11.67 10.35
C ARG A 156 -18.25 10.43 11.15
N ARG A 157 -18.86 10.22 12.32
CA ARG A 157 -18.57 9.06 13.17
C ARG A 157 -18.84 7.74 12.45
N ARG A 158 -19.97 7.62 11.75
CA ARG A 158 -20.28 6.42 10.93
C ARG A 158 -19.20 6.18 9.87
N LEU A 159 -18.76 7.24 9.19
CA LEU A 159 -17.71 7.15 8.17
C LEU A 159 -16.35 6.73 8.77
N GLU A 160 -16.02 7.17 9.98
CA GLU A 160 -14.81 6.74 10.70
C GLU A 160 -14.85 5.25 11.07
N GLU A 161 -16.02 4.74 11.47
CA GLU A 161 -16.19 3.31 11.75
C GLU A 161 -16.01 2.49 10.46
N ASP A 162 -16.54 2.95 9.34
CA ASP A 162 -16.37 2.29 8.04
C ASP A 162 -14.92 2.37 7.54
N LEU A 163 -14.23 3.49 7.75
CA LEU A 163 -12.80 3.62 7.46
C LEU A 163 -11.97 2.62 8.28
N LYS A 164 -12.30 2.42 9.57
CA LYS A 164 -11.60 1.43 10.42
C LYS A 164 -11.80 0.00 9.92
N LYS A 165 -13.02 -0.37 9.53
CA LYS A 165 -13.32 -1.68 8.93
C LYS A 165 -12.51 -1.87 7.65
N GLN A 166 -12.53 -0.89 6.76
CA GLN A 166 -11.83 -0.97 5.50
C GLN A 166 -10.30 -1.01 5.65
N ALA A 167 -9.74 -0.29 6.63
CA ALA A 167 -8.32 -0.38 6.97
C ALA A 167 -7.92 -1.74 7.54
N ALA A 168 -8.85 -2.47 8.18
CA ALA A 168 -8.62 -3.86 8.58
C ALA A 168 -8.64 -4.80 7.36
N GLU A 169 -9.60 -4.65 6.46
CA GLU A 169 -9.67 -5.40 5.20
C GLU A 169 -8.42 -5.21 4.35
N TYR A 170 -7.96 -3.97 4.19
CA TYR A 170 -6.73 -3.64 3.46
C TYR A 170 -5.49 -4.37 4.01
N ARG A 171 -5.34 -4.42 5.35
CA ARG A 171 -4.25 -5.15 6.01
C ARG A 171 -4.37 -6.66 5.84
N GLU A 172 -5.60 -7.18 5.78
CA GLU A 172 -5.84 -8.60 5.54
C GLU A 172 -5.51 -9.00 4.10
N ILE A 173 -5.86 -8.17 3.12
CA ILE A 173 -5.47 -8.36 1.72
C ILE A 173 -3.95 -8.36 1.59
N ASP A 174 -3.27 -7.39 2.21
CA ASP A 174 -1.79 -7.30 2.20
C ASP A 174 -1.13 -8.56 2.80
N LYS A 175 -1.66 -9.08 3.92
CA LYS A 175 -1.18 -10.35 4.51
C LYS A 175 -1.35 -11.52 3.54
N ARG A 176 -2.49 -11.64 2.89
CA ARG A 176 -2.75 -12.73 1.92
C ARG A 176 -1.83 -12.63 0.72
N MET A 177 -1.61 -11.43 0.18
CA MET A 177 -0.65 -11.20 -0.90
C MET A 177 0.77 -11.60 -0.49
N ASN A 178 1.20 -11.21 0.72
CA ASN A 178 2.51 -11.55 1.24
C ASN A 178 2.66 -13.04 1.58
N SER A 179 1.57 -13.78 1.80
CA SER A 179 1.61 -15.24 1.93
C SER A 179 1.72 -16.00 0.60
N ILE A 180 1.33 -15.36 -0.51
CA ILE A 180 1.49 -15.93 -1.86
C ILE A 180 2.87 -15.59 -2.42
N LYS A 181 3.40 -14.41 -2.07
CA LYS A 181 4.80 -14.09 -2.31
C LYS A 181 5.69 -15.05 -1.49
N PRO A 182 6.76 -15.58 -2.09
CA PRO A 182 7.72 -16.43 -1.37
C PRO A 182 8.49 -15.67 -0.30
#